data_AF-A0A6J4KBD8-F1
#
_entry.id   AF-A0A6J4KBD8-F1
#
_cell.length_a   1.000
_cell.length_b   1.000
_cell.length_c   1.000
_cell.angle_alpha   90.00
_cell.angle_beta   90.00
_cell.angle_gamma   90.00
#
_symmetry.space_group_name_H-M   'P 1'
#
loop_
_entity.id
_entity.type
_entity.pdbx_description
1 polymer ?
#
loop_
_entity_poly.entity_id
_entity_poly.type
_entity_poly.pdbx_seq_one_letter_code
_entity_poly.pdbx_strand_id
1 'polypeptide(L)'
;VSGALARIEQQIQHQREMSTRLQRARDEAQTQLAQIASHIGSDQSRYDTLQAAVEDAEPRLEALRDEDAARQDALRDAETRLSDWQQRWEAHSRAQSEAARAADVERTRIEHLDRQALDAERRRELLANERAGLDVDTLGDAFADLQERHETQKLSLDALTETLDVRKSAVGGLQEQQRSMQGELADVRKQAQAARGRLSSLETLQQAALGQEQGAALNWLKTRGLDSATRVGEVLTVEPGWENAVEGALGQLIEGVLVDAPEALVEAVAELGDARLALVSPDADDTVYAPTSLASKVQGPAAVRRILARLHVAEDLVEARALQASLGDDESIVTRSGERLGAGWIRVLRSGAAKQGALLREREIQSLRADIDALQARERELDAGLTQMRDRLLAAEQQREDAQRTLYMAHRSVSELAGQLQSQQGRLESARGRIEKIELELAQLASTLETSREQGRDARSR
;
A
#
# COMPACT_ATOMS: atom_id res chain seq x y z
N VAL A 1 -105.35 -174.11 71.14
CA VAL A 1 -105.99 -172.80 71.41
C VAL A 1 -104.90 -171.83 71.86
N SER A 2 -104.29 -171.06 70.96
CA SER A 2 -103.41 -169.89 71.32
C SER A 2 -103.04 -168.98 70.13
N GLY A 3 -103.25 -169.39 68.87
CA GLY A 3 -102.91 -168.61 67.67
C GLY A 3 -103.98 -167.62 67.16
N ALA A 4 -105.10 -167.44 67.87
CA ALA A 4 -106.23 -166.60 67.44
C ALA A 4 -106.36 -165.27 68.22
N LEU A 5 -105.96 -165.22 69.50
CA LEU A 5 -105.99 -163.99 70.31
C LEU A 5 -104.89 -162.98 69.92
N ALA A 6 -103.68 -163.45 69.58
CA ALA A 6 -102.56 -162.57 69.23
C ALA A 6 -102.72 -161.78 67.90
N ARG A 7 -103.61 -162.21 66.99
CA ARG A 7 -103.85 -161.54 65.69
C ARG A 7 -104.87 -160.41 65.76
N ILE A 8 -105.85 -160.50 66.66
CA ILE A 8 -106.89 -159.46 66.82
C ILE A 8 -106.34 -158.26 67.61
N GLU A 9 -105.46 -158.50 68.59
CA GLU A 9 -104.78 -157.46 69.37
C GLU A 9 -103.85 -156.57 68.49
N GLN A 10 -103.10 -157.17 67.56
CA GLN A 10 -102.25 -156.43 66.62
C GLN A 10 -103.03 -155.55 65.64
N GLN A 11 -104.24 -155.98 65.23
CA GLN A 11 -105.05 -155.25 64.24
C GLN A 11 -105.78 -154.04 64.85
N ILE A 12 -106.15 -154.12 66.14
CA ILE A 12 -106.74 -152.99 66.88
C ILE A 12 -105.68 -151.92 67.18
N GLN A 13 -104.45 -152.31 67.51
CA GLN A 13 -103.34 -151.38 67.72
C GLN A 13 -103.04 -150.57 66.44
N HIS A 14 -103.01 -151.24 65.28
CA HIS A 14 -102.71 -150.59 64.00
C HIS A 14 -103.82 -149.63 63.53
N GLN A 15 -105.10 -149.96 63.74
CA GLN A 15 -106.19 -149.02 63.43
C GLN A 15 -106.20 -147.79 64.34
N ARG A 16 -105.85 -147.94 65.63
CA ARG A 16 -105.73 -146.80 66.54
C ARG A 16 -104.58 -145.88 66.15
N GLU A 17 -103.42 -146.43 65.78
CA GLU A 17 -102.29 -145.64 65.28
C GLU A 17 -102.60 -144.92 63.96
N MET A 18 -103.40 -145.51 63.08
CA MET A 18 -103.73 -144.87 61.80
C MET A 18 -104.76 -143.74 61.96
N SER A 19 -105.71 -143.86 62.89
CA SER A 19 -106.65 -142.78 63.22
C SER A 19 -105.93 -141.56 63.81
N THR A 20 -105.00 -141.75 64.75
CA THR A 20 -104.23 -140.63 65.33
C THR A 20 -103.34 -139.95 64.29
N ARG A 21 -102.78 -140.71 63.34
CA ARG A 21 -101.96 -140.16 62.26
C ARG A 21 -102.78 -139.30 61.29
N LEU A 22 -103.99 -139.74 60.92
CA LEU A 22 -104.90 -138.97 60.06
C LEU A 22 -105.44 -137.71 60.73
N GLN A 23 -105.75 -137.75 62.04
CA GLN A 23 -106.18 -136.58 62.79
C GLN A 23 -105.09 -135.49 62.82
N ARG A 24 -103.85 -135.90 63.07
CA ARG A 24 -102.69 -135.01 63.12
C ARG A 24 -102.42 -134.35 61.77
N ALA A 25 -102.51 -135.11 60.68
CA ALA A 25 -102.35 -134.58 59.33
C ALA A 25 -103.46 -133.56 58.97
N ARG A 26 -104.71 -133.79 59.43
CA ARG A 26 -105.82 -132.85 59.21
C ARG A 26 -105.59 -131.53 59.93
N ASP A 27 -105.19 -131.58 61.20
CA ASP A 27 -104.99 -130.38 62.01
C ASP A 27 -103.75 -129.59 61.54
N GLU A 28 -102.69 -130.27 61.09
CA GLU A 28 -101.54 -129.63 60.41
C GLU A 28 -101.96 -128.92 59.12
N ALA A 29 -102.77 -129.55 58.26
CA ALA A 29 -103.26 -128.94 57.03
C ALA A 29 -104.19 -127.73 57.29
N GLN A 30 -105.06 -127.80 58.31
CA GLN A 30 -105.90 -126.67 58.70
C GLN A 30 -105.07 -125.49 59.23
N THR A 31 -104.00 -125.78 59.98
CA THR A 31 -103.09 -124.75 60.50
C THR A 31 -102.33 -124.07 59.35
N GLN A 32 -101.84 -124.84 58.38
CA GLN A 32 -101.19 -124.30 57.18
C GLN A 32 -102.14 -123.45 56.32
N LEU A 33 -103.40 -123.88 56.15
CA LEU A 33 -104.40 -123.12 55.41
C LEU A 33 -104.68 -121.76 56.08
N ALA A 34 -104.80 -121.73 57.41
CA ALA A 34 -105.02 -120.50 58.16
C ALA A 34 -103.82 -119.54 58.06
N GLN A 35 -102.59 -120.07 58.07
CA GLN A 35 -101.38 -119.26 57.88
C GLN A 35 -101.32 -118.63 56.47
N ILE A 36 -101.62 -119.40 55.42
CA ILE A 36 -101.64 -118.88 54.04
C ILE A 36 -102.74 -117.82 53.88
N ALA A 37 -103.93 -118.03 54.43
CA ALA A 37 -105.01 -117.04 54.37
C ALA A 37 -104.62 -115.72 55.09
N SER A 38 -103.93 -115.82 56.23
CA SER A 38 -103.38 -114.66 56.94
C SER A 38 -102.32 -113.93 56.12
N HIS A 39 -101.41 -114.66 55.47
CA HIS A 39 -100.38 -114.08 54.60
C HIS A 39 -101.00 -113.36 53.40
N ILE A 40 -101.99 -113.97 52.73
CA ILE A 40 -102.70 -113.34 51.61
C ILE A 40 -103.41 -112.05 52.06
N GLY A 41 -104.06 -112.06 53.22
CA GLY A 41 -104.69 -110.86 53.78
C GLY A 41 -103.68 -109.74 54.09
N SER A 42 -102.53 -110.10 54.67
CA SER A 42 -101.44 -109.17 54.95
C SER A 42 -100.83 -108.58 53.67
N ASP A 43 -100.61 -109.40 52.65
CA ASP A 43 -100.01 -108.94 51.40
C ASP A 43 -100.99 -108.11 50.56
N GLN A 44 -102.29 -108.44 50.57
CA GLN A 44 -103.31 -107.61 49.94
C GLN A 44 -103.40 -106.23 50.61
N SER A 45 -103.37 -106.19 51.94
CA SER A 45 -103.35 -104.92 52.69
C SER A 45 -102.11 -104.07 52.37
N ARG A 46 -100.93 -104.70 52.20
CA ARG A 46 -99.70 -104.01 51.77
C ARG A 46 -99.78 -103.51 50.33
N TYR A 47 -100.34 -104.31 49.42
CA TYR A 47 -100.54 -103.93 48.02
C TYR A 47 -101.44 -102.70 47.92
N ASP A 48 -102.59 -102.71 48.59
CA ASP A 48 -103.54 -101.60 48.57
C ASP A 48 -102.91 -100.31 49.17
N THR A 49 -102.09 -100.45 50.22
CA THR A 49 -101.36 -99.32 50.82
C THR A 49 -100.32 -98.74 49.87
N LEU A 50 -99.55 -99.59 49.18
CA LEU A 50 -98.56 -99.15 48.20
C LEU A 50 -99.22 -98.55 46.96
N GLN A 51 -100.33 -99.11 46.50
CA GLN A 51 -101.07 -98.59 45.36
C GLN A 51 -101.65 -97.20 45.66
N ALA A 52 -102.26 -97.00 46.83
CA ALA A 52 -102.72 -95.68 47.25
C ALA A 52 -101.57 -94.65 47.38
N ALA A 53 -100.39 -95.10 47.84
CA ALA A 53 -99.21 -94.24 47.91
C ALA A 53 -98.67 -93.86 46.51
N VAL A 54 -98.77 -94.76 45.52
CA VAL A 54 -98.42 -94.47 44.12
C VAL A 54 -99.44 -93.50 43.52
N GLU A 55 -100.74 -93.75 43.69
CA GLU A 55 -101.82 -92.90 43.18
C GLU A 55 -101.76 -91.45 43.74
N ASP A 56 -101.27 -91.24 44.98
CA ASP A 56 -101.03 -89.90 45.54
C ASP A 56 -99.68 -89.28 45.10
N ALA A 57 -98.62 -90.09 44.96
CA ALA A 57 -97.28 -89.59 44.64
C ALA A 57 -97.09 -89.25 43.15
N GLU A 58 -97.75 -89.97 42.24
CA GLU A 58 -97.64 -89.79 40.80
C GLU A 58 -98.04 -88.38 40.32
N PRO A 59 -99.20 -87.79 40.72
CA PRO A 59 -99.53 -86.41 40.35
C PRO A 59 -98.61 -85.36 41.00
N ARG A 60 -98.09 -85.64 42.21
CA ARG A 60 -97.12 -84.73 42.87
C ARG A 60 -95.78 -84.71 42.15
N LEU A 61 -95.33 -85.87 41.66
CA LEU A 61 -94.11 -85.98 40.87
C LEU A 61 -94.26 -85.23 39.55
N GLU A 62 -95.41 -85.34 38.89
CA GLU A 62 -95.66 -84.64 37.63
C GLU A 62 -95.73 -83.12 37.84
N ALA A 63 -96.41 -82.64 38.88
CA ALA A 63 -96.44 -81.21 39.21
C ALA A 63 -95.04 -80.64 39.52
N LEU A 64 -94.18 -81.41 40.21
CA LEU A 64 -92.80 -81.01 40.48
C LEU A 64 -91.93 -81.01 39.21
N ARG A 65 -92.17 -81.93 38.27
CA ARG A 65 -91.48 -81.96 36.97
C ARG A 65 -91.87 -80.76 36.10
N ASP A 66 -93.14 -80.41 36.05
CA ASP A 66 -93.62 -79.23 35.33
C ASP A 66 -93.03 -77.94 35.93
N GLU A 67 -92.99 -77.85 37.26
CA GLU A 67 -92.39 -76.69 37.95
C GLU A 67 -90.86 -76.62 37.72
N ASP A 68 -90.17 -77.75 37.72
CA ASP A 68 -88.74 -77.81 37.38
C ASP A 68 -88.49 -77.39 35.92
N ALA A 69 -89.28 -77.88 34.97
CA ALA A 69 -89.18 -77.47 33.57
C ALA A 69 -89.41 -75.96 33.40
N ALA A 70 -90.44 -75.40 34.04
CA ALA A 70 -90.71 -73.96 34.02
C ALA A 70 -89.57 -73.14 34.65
N ARG A 71 -88.97 -73.62 35.75
CA ARG A 71 -87.79 -72.98 36.37
C ARG A 71 -86.54 -73.07 35.49
N GLN A 72 -86.31 -74.20 34.83
CA GLN A 72 -85.20 -74.37 33.90
C GLN A 72 -85.33 -73.43 32.69
N ASP A 73 -86.54 -73.27 32.15
CA ASP A 73 -86.76 -72.32 31.05
C ASP A 73 -86.60 -70.88 31.51
N ALA A 74 -87.11 -70.51 32.69
CA ALA A 74 -86.88 -69.18 33.27
C ALA A 74 -85.39 -68.90 33.54
N LEU A 75 -84.63 -69.91 33.97
CA LEU A 75 -83.18 -69.82 34.14
C LEU A 75 -82.48 -69.60 32.80
N ARG A 76 -82.79 -70.39 31.77
CA ARG A 76 -82.23 -70.23 30.41
C ARG A 76 -82.51 -68.84 29.85
N ASP A 77 -83.72 -68.33 30.06
CA ASP A 77 -84.12 -67.00 29.60
C ASP A 77 -83.33 -65.90 30.32
N ALA A 78 -83.15 -66.04 31.64
CA ALA A 78 -82.33 -65.13 32.45
C ALA A 78 -80.84 -65.19 32.08
N GLU A 79 -80.28 -66.39 31.86
CA GLU A 79 -78.90 -66.60 31.40
C GLU A 79 -78.67 -65.98 30.02
N THR A 80 -79.64 -66.13 29.10
CA THR A 80 -79.58 -65.51 27.77
C THR A 80 -79.58 -63.98 27.87
N ARG A 81 -80.47 -63.40 28.69
CA ARG A 81 -80.51 -61.95 28.94
C ARG A 81 -79.23 -61.44 29.61
N LEU A 82 -78.65 -62.21 30.52
CA LEU A 82 -77.38 -61.87 31.17
C LEU A 82 -76.24 -61.88 30.15
N SER A 83 -76.16 -62.91 29.30
CA SER A 83 -75.13 -63.01 28.27
C SER A 83 -75.23 -61.85 27.26
N ASP A 84 -76.44 -61.52 26.79
CA ASP A 84 -76.67 -60.40 25.89
C ASP A 84 -76.35 -59.04 26.56
N TRP A 85 -76.71 -58.85 27.82
CA TRP A 85 -76.32 -57.66 28.57
C TRP A 85 -74.80 -57.56 28.76
N GLN A 86 -74.11 -58.67 29.07
CA GLN A 86 -72.65 -58.72 29.18
C GLN A 86 -72.00 -58.35 27.85
N GLN A 87 -72.47 -58.90 26.72
CA GLN A 87 -71.94 -58.56 25.40
C GLN A 87 -72.13 -57.07 25.07
N ARG A 88 -73.33 -56.51 25.33
CA ARG A 88 -73.61 -55.08 25.14
C ARG A 88 -72.77 -54.19 26.04
N TRP A 89 -72.57 -54.58 27.30
CA TRP A 89 -71.72 -53.88 28.25
C TRP A 89 -70.25 -53.89 27.83
N GLU A 90 -69.73 -55.06 27.42
CA GLU A 90 -68.37 -55.15 26.90
C GLU A 90 -68.18 -54.31 25.63
N ALA A 91 -69.15 -54.35 24.70
CA ALA A 91 -69.10 -53.53 23.49
C ALA A 91 -69.09 -52.04 23.81
N HIS A 92 -69.96 -51.58 24.72
CA HIS A 92 -69.98 -50.19 25.19
C HIS A 92 -68.68 -49.81 25.90
N SER A 93 -68.17 -50.67 26.78
CA SER A 93 -66.90 -50.44 27.51
C SER A 93 -65.69 -50.37 26.57
N ARG A 94 -65.65 -51.24 25.55
CA ARG A 94 -64.65 -51.17 24.46
C ARG A 94 -64.75 -49.85 23.70
N ALA A 95 -65.94 -49.48 23.24
CA ALA A 95 -66.16 -48.23 22.51
C ALA A 95 -65.81 -46.98 23.35
N GLN A 96 -66.17 -46.97 24.64
CA GLN A 96 -65.81 -45.88 25.56
C GLN A 96 -64.29 -45.80 25.76
N SER A 97 -63.61 -46.94 25.93
CA SER A 97 -62.16 -47.00 26.10
C SER A 97 -61.41 -46.56 24.82
N GLU A 98 -61.90 -46.94 23.65
CA GLU A 98 -61.37 -46.51 22.35
C GLU A 98 -61.57 -45.01 22.13
N ALA A 99 -62.75 -44.47 22.44
CA ALA A 99 -63.01 -43.03 22.37
C ALA A 99 -62.13 -42.24 23.36
N ALA A 100 -61.94 -42.73 24.59
CA ALA A 100 -61.05 -42.11 25.56
C ALA A 100 -59.58 -42.11 25.10
N ARG A 101 -59.10 -43.23 24.54
CA ARG A 101 -57.75 -43.32 23.96
C ARG A 101 -57.58 -42.37 22.77
N ALA A 102 -58.57 -42.28 21.88
CA ALA A 102 -58.55 -41.36 20.76
C ALA A 102 -58.49 -39.90 21.23
N ALA A 103 -59.29 -39.54 22.24
CA ALA A 103 -59.26 -38.21 22.85
C ALA A 103 -57.91 -37.89 23.52
N ASP A 104 -57.29 -38.84 24.23
CA ASP A 104 -55.97 -38.65 24.82
C ASP A 104 -54.87 -38.48 23.75
N VAL A 105 -54.95 -39.21 22.63
CA VAL A 105 -54.04 -39.05 21.48
C VAL A 105 -54.19 -37.67 20.84
N GLU A 106 -55.41 -37.22 20.56
CA GLU A 106 -55.64 -35.89 19.97
C GLU A 106 -55.28 -34.77 20.96
N ARG A 107 -55.54 -34.92 22.27
CA ARG A 107 -55.09 -33.96 23.29
C ARG A 107 -53.57 -33.83 23.30
N THR A 108 -52.85 -34.95 23.30
CA THR A 108 -51.37 -34.96 23.28
C THR A 108 -50.85 -34.32 21.98
N ARG A 109 -51.52 -34.58 20.85
CA ARG A 109 -51.20 -33.98 19.56
C ARG A 109 -51.41 -32.47 19.57
N ILE A 110 -52.54 -31.98 20.09
CA ILE A 110 -52.84 -30.54 20.24
C ILE A 110 -51.80 -29.88 21.14
N GLU A 111 -51.48 -30.46 22.30
CA GLU A 111 -50.47 -29.92 23.22
C GLU A 111 -49.07 -29.85 22.59
N HIS A 112 -48.72 -30.82 21.74
CA HIS A 112 -47.46 -30.82 21.01
C HIS A 112 -47.44 -29.72 19.93
N LEU A 113 -48.52 -29.60 19.15
CA LEU A 113 -48.65 -28.56 18.12
C LEU A 113 -48.68 -27.16 18.73
N ASP A 114 -49.41 -26.94 19.83
CA ASP A 114 -49.44 -25.65 20.53
C ASP A 114 -48.06 -25.26 21.06
N ARG A 115 -47.32 -26.22 21.63
CA ARG A 115 -45.92 -25.99 22.05
C ARG A 115 -45.03 -25.63 20.86
N GLN A 116 -45.13 -26.38 19.76
CA GLN A 116 -44.37 -26.11 18.55
C GLN A 116 -44.67 -24.72 17.97
N ALA A 117 -45.94 -24.31 17.95
CA ALA A 117 -46.36 -22.99 17.50
C ALA A 117 -45.84 -21.88 18.41
N LEU A 118 -45.91 -22.05 19.74
CA LEU A 118 -45.37 -21.09 20.71
C LEU A 118 -43.86 -20.91 20.58
N ASP A 119 -43.12 -22.01 20.45
CA ASP A 119 -41.66 -21.96 20.29
C ASP A 119 -41.25 -21.32 18.96
N ALA A 120 -41.97 -21.62 17.88
CA ALA A 120 -41.77 -21.00 16.58
C ALA A 120 -42.08 -19.48 16.62
N GLU A 121 -43.14 -19.06 17.31
CA GLU A 121 -43.50 -17.64 17.46
C GLU A 121 -42.44 -16.87 18.26
N ARG A 122 -41.97 -17.43 19.38
CA ARG A 122 -40.85 -16.85 20.16
C ARG A 122 -39.59 -16.71 19.32
N ARG A 123 -39.24 -17.74 18.56
CA ARG A 123 -38.07 -17.69 17.67
C ARG A 123 -38.25 -16.63 16.57
N ARG A 124 -39.46 -16.51 16.01
CA ARG A 124 -39.81 -15.48 15.02
C ARG A 124 -39.64 -14.07 15.58
N GLU A 125 -40.13 -13.81 16.79
CA GLU A 125 -39.97 -12.50 17.46
C GLU A 125 -38.49 -12.17 17.72
N LEU A 126 -37.70 -13.13 18.22
CA LEU A 126 -36.27 -12.93 18.45
C LEU A 126 -35.54 -12.57 17.15
N LEU A 127 -35.82 -13.30 16.06
CA LEU A 127 -35.22 -13.04 14.75
C LEU A 127 -35.68 -11.71 14.15
N ALA A 128 -36.96 -11.33 14.32
CA ALA A 128 -37.49 -10.06 13.86
C ALA A 128 -36.83 -8.87 14.59
N ASN A 129 -36.61 -8.98 15.90
CA ASN A 129 -35.90 -7.98 16.69
C ASN A 129 -34.43 -7.88 16.28
N GLU A 130 -33.77 -9.00 16.02
CA GLU A 130 -32.39 -9.02 15.51
C GLU A 130 -32.31 -8.34 14.13
N ARG A 131 -33.25 -8.63 13.22
CA ARG A 131 -33.34 -8.00 11.89
C ARG A 131 -33.51 -6.49 11.98
N ALA A 132 -34.34 -6.02 12.92
CA ALA A 132 -34.59 -4.60 13.15
C ALA A 132 -33.37 -3.86 13.73
N GLY A 133 -32.51 -4.57 14.49
CA GLY A 133 -31.26 -4.02 15.01
C GLY A 133 -30.13 -3.93 13.98
N LEU A 134 -30.24 -4.64 12.84
CA LEU A 134 -29.26 -4.59 11.75
C LEU A 134 -29.57 -3.46 10.78
N ASP A 135 -28.94 -2.31 11.03
CA ASP A 135 -29.04 -1.12 10.18
C ASP A 135 -27.99 -1.16 9.05
N VAL A 136 -28.39 -1.72 7.90
CA VAL A 136 -27.52 -1.84 6.72
C VAL A 136 -27.35 -0.52 5.99
N ASP A 137 -28.33 0.37 6.08
CA ASP A 137 -28.30 1.63 5.35
C ASP A 137 -27.23 2.55 5.96
N THR A 138 -27.19 2.67 7.29
CA THR A 138 -26.12 3.41 7.97
C THR A 138 -24.73 2.83 7.74
N LEU A 139 -24.60 1.50 7.71
CA LEU A 139 -23.34 0.83 7.35
C LEU A 139 -22.96 1.11 5.89
N GLY A 140 -23.94 1.15 4.99
CA GLY A 140 -23.77 1.46 3.58
C GLY A 140 -23.31 2.90 3.36
N ASP A 141 -23.96 3.86 4.03
CA ASP A 141 -23.60 5.28 3.98
C ASP A 141 -22.18 5.51 4.53
N ALA A 142 -21.84 4.88 5.65
CA ALA A 142 -20.49 4.96 6.22
C ALA A 142 -19.42 4.36 5.29
N PHE A 143 -19.75 3.26 4.60
CA PHE A 143 -18.88 2.67 3.58
C PHE A 143 -18.70 3.62 2.39
N ALA A 144 -19.78 4.22 1.89
CA ALA A 144 -19.73 5.16 0.76
C ALA A 144 -18.88 6.40 1.08
N ASP A 145 -19.05 7.01 2.27
CA ASP A 145 -18.24 8.16 2.72
C ASP A 145 -16.76 7.79 2.83
N LEU A 146 -16.42 6.62 3.39
CA LEU A 146 -15.03 6.14 3.43
C LEU A 146 -14.47 5.90 2.03
N GLN A 147 -15.27 5.36 1.12
CA GLN A 147 -14.86 5.11 -0.26
C GLN A 147 -14.56 6.42 -1.00
N GLU A 148 -15.42 7.44 -0.85
CA GLU A 148 -15.21 8.76 -1.44
C GLU A 148 -13.92 9.42 -0.92
N ARG A 149 -13.69 9.36 0.41
CA ARG A 149 -12.46 9.88 1.03
C ARG A 149 -11.21 9.15 0.53
N HIS A 150 -11.28 7.83 0.39
CA HIS A 150 -10.19 7.01 -0.12
C HIS A 150 -9.82 7.41 -1.56
N GLU A 151 -10.80 7.50 -2.46
CA GLU A 151 -10.56 7.89 -3.85
C GLU A 151 -10.02 9.33 -3.96
N THR A 152 -10.55 10.25 -3.15
CA THR A 152 -10.05 11.64 -3.10
C THR A 152 -8.59 11.70 -2.66
N GLN A 153 -8.21 10.98 -1.61
CA GLN A 153 -6.81 10.95 -1.17
C GLN A 153 -5.89 10.25 -2.18
N LYS A 154 -6.38 9.24 -2.89
CA LYS A 154 -5.63 8.55 -3.95
C LYS A 154 -5.33 9.48 -5.13
N LEU A 155 -6.28 10.29 -5.56
CA LEU A 155 -6.03 11.34 -6.57
C LEU A 155 -5.00 12.38 -6.07
N SER A 156 -5.07 12.74 -4.78
CA SER A 156 -4.06 13.62 -4.18
C SER A 156 -2.65 13.01 -4.16
N LEU A 157 -2.53 11.68 -4.03
CA LEU A 157 -1.23 10.98 -4.08
C LEU A 157 -0.57 11.12 -5.45
N ASP A 158 -1.33 10.99 -6.52
CA ASP A 158 -0.81 11.12 -7.89
C ASP A 158 -0.26 12.55 -8.11
N ALA A 159 -1.00 13.58 -7.68
CA ALA A 159 -0.56 14.98 -7.76
C ALA A 159 0.70 15.26 -6.91
N LEU A 160 0.80 14.66 -5.71
CA LEU A 160 1.99 14.77 -4.86
C LEU A 160 3.20 14.05 -5.47
N THR A 161 2.97 12.93 -6.16
CA THR A 161 4.02 12.18 -6.86
C THR A 161 4.58 13.01 -8.01
N GLU A 162 3.71 13.61 -8.83
CA GLU A 162 4.11 14.53 -9.90
C GLU A 162 4.89 15.73 -9.34
N THR A 163 4.41 16.32 -8.23
CA THR A 163 5.10 17.41 -7.54
C THR A 163 6.51 17.02 -7.09
N LEU A 164 6.68 15.81 -6.54
CA LEU A 164 7.98 15.30 -6.14
C LEU A 164 8.92 15.11 -7.33
N ASP A 165 8.42 14.59 -8.45
CA ASP A 165 9.23 14.35 -9.64
C ASP A 165 9.66 15.66 -10.33
N VAL A 166 8.79 16.67 -10.37
CA VAL A 166 9.16 18.04 -10.79
C VAL A 166 10.28 18.58 -9.91
N ARG A 167 10.20 18.42 -8.59
CA ARG A 167 11.24 18.89 -7.65
C ARG A 167 12.55 18.11 -7.80
N LYS A 168 12.52 16.79 -8.04
CA LYS A 168 13.73 16.00 -8.36
C LYS A 168 14.40 16.50 -9.64
N SER A 169 13.60 16.76 -10.68
CA SER A 169 14.11 17.29 -11.95
C SER A 169 14.75 18.66 -11.77
N ALA A 170 14.12 19.55 -10.99
CA ALA A 170 14.68 20.86 -10.68
C ALA A 170 16.05 20.77 -9.95
N VAL A 171 16.18 19.89 -8.96
CA VAL A 171 17.46 19.63 -8.28
C VAL A 171 18.50 19.10 -9.27
N GLY A 172 18.15 18.15 -10.13
CA GLY A 172 19.04 17.64 -11.17
C GLY A 172 19.53 18.72 -12.14
N GLY A 173 18.62 19.61 -12.56
CA GLY A 173 18.96 20.76 -13.41
C GLY A 173 19.92 21.74 -12.73
N LEU A 174 19.72 22.05 -11.45
CA LEU A 174 20.61 22.92 -10.68
C LEU A 174 21.99 22.29 -10.48
N GLN A 175 22.07 20.98 -10.23
CA GLN A 175 23.35 20.27 -10.10
C GLN A 175 24.15 20.29 -11.41
N GLU A 176 23.49 20.15 -12.56
CA GLU A 176 24.14 20.24 -13.86
C GLU A 176 24.65 21.65 -14.16
N GLN A 177 23.84 22.68 -13.87
CA GLN A 177 24.26 24.08 -13.96
C GLN A 177 25.48 24.37 -13.06
N GLN A 178 25.47 23.86 -11.83
CA GLN A 178 26.60 24.01 -10.92
C GLN A 178 27.88 23.36 -11.47
N ARG A 179 27.80 22.15 -12.04
CA ARG A 179 28.94 21.46 -12.65
C ARG A 179 29.48 22.23 -13.86
N SER A 180 28.60 22.74 -14.71
CA SER A 180 29.00 23.56 -15.86
C SER A 180 29.75 24.82 -15.42
N MET A 181 29.24 25.53 -14.41
CA MET A 181 29.87 26.74 -13.87
C MET A 181 31.21 26.45 -13.16
N GLN A 182 31.34 25.29 -12.49
CA GLN A 182 32.60 24.82 -11.94
C GLN A 182 33.63 24.49 -13.03
N GLY A 183 33.19 23.91 -14.14
CA GLY A 183 34.03 23.67 -15.32
C GLY A 183 34.55 24.97 -15.92
N GLU A 184 33.66 25.95 -16.13
CA GLU A 184 34.04 27.27 -16.64
C GLU A 184 35.04 27.98 -15.70
N LEU A 185 34.82 27.91 -14.38
CA LEU A 185 35.74 28.48 -13.40
C LEU A 185 37.14 27.83 -13.47
N ALA A 186 37.21 26.51 -13.65
CA ALA A 186 38.48 25.80 -13.78
C ALA A 186 39.23 26.23 -15.06
N ASP A 187 38.51 26.42 -16.16
CA ASP A 187 39.09 26.89 -17.42
C ASP A 187 39.58 28.34 -17.32
N VAL A 188 38.81 29.23 -16.71
CA VAL A 188 39.22 30.63 -16.46
C VAL A 188 40.47 30.68 -15.58
N ARG A 189 40.53 29.91 -14.50
CA ARG A 189 41.72 29.82 -13.63
C ARG A 189 42.95 29.31 -14.38
N LYS A 190 42.78 28.31 -15.24
CA LYS A 190 43.85 27.76 -16.08
C LYS A 190 44.38 28.83 -17.06
N GLN A 191 43.49 29.56 -17.72
CA GLN A 191 43.86 30.65 -18.63
C GLN A 191 44.58 31.79 -17.89
N ALA A 192 44.07 32.20 -16.72
CA ALA A 192 44.69 33.24 -15.91
C ALA A 192 46.10 32.84 -15.47
N GLN A 193 46.30 31.58 -15.07
CA GLN A 193 47.62 31.09 -14.68
C GLN A 193 48.61 31.03 -15.87
N ALA A 194 48.14 30.61 -17.04
CA ALA A 194 48.95 30.61 -18.26
C ALA A 194 49.36 32.04 -18.66
N ALA A 195 48.42 32.99 -18.62
CA ALA A 195 48.68 34.40 -18.92
C ALA A 195 49.69 35.01 -17.93
N ARG A 196 49.55 34.75 -16.62
CA ARG A 196 50.53 35.19 -15.59
C ARG A 196 51.91 34.59 -15.82
N GLY A 197 51.99 33.31 -16.18
CA GLY A 197 53.26 32.66 -16.51
C GLY A 197 53.95 33.33 -17.71
N ARG A 198 53.20 33.63 -18.77
CA ARG A 198 53.70 34.35 -19.95
C ARG A 198 54.14 35.77 -19.59
N LEU A 199 53.33 36.51 -18.84
CA LEU A 199 53.66 37.86 -18.36
C LEU A 199 54.99 37.86 -17.58
N SER A 200 55.14 36.97 -16.60
CA SER A 200 56.37 36.86 -15.81
C SER A 200 57.59 36.53 -16.67
N SER A 201 57.44 35.66 -17.68
CA SER A 201 58.53 35.33 -18.60
C SER A 201 58.95 36.54 -19.45
N LEU A 202 57.99 37.35 -19.91
CA LEU A 202 58.26 38.56 -20.69
C LEU A 202 58.87 39.67 -19.84
N GLU A 203 58.36 39.90 -18.63
CA GLU A 203 58.92 40.87 -17.68
C GLU A 203 60.35 40.50 -17.30
N THR A 204 60.66 39.21 -17.11
CA THR A 204 62.03 38.73 -16.86
C THR A 204 62.94 39.00 -18.06
N LEU A 205 62.47 38.75 -19.28
CA LEU A 205 63.21 39.06 -20.51
C LEU A 205 63.43 40.56 -20.70
N GLN A 206 62.46 41.39 -20.32
CA GLN A 206 62.57 42.85 -20.37
C GLN A 206 63.60 43.34 -19.34
N GLN A 207 63.55 42.86 -18.10
CA GLN A 207 64.54 43.17 -17.06
C GLN A 207 65.95 42.72 -17.44
N ALA A 208 66.10 41.54 -18.06
CA ALA A 208 67.40 41.05 -18.52
C ALA A 208 67.98 41.90 -19.67
N ALA A 209 67.12 42.39 -20.58
CA ALA A 209 67.54 43.32 -21.65
C ALA A 209 67.97 44.69 -21.10
N LEU A 210 67.27 45.20 -20.08
CA LEU A 210 67.58 46.47 -19.41
C LEU A 210 68.83 46.38 -18.49
N GLY A 211 69.05 45.23 -17.86
CA GLY A 211 70.10 45.04 -16.84
C GLY A 211 71.51 44.80 -17.37
N GLN A 212 71.69 44.43 -18.65
CA GLN A 212 73.00 44.07 -19.18
C GLN A 212 73.91 45.27 -19.57
N GLU A 213 73.41 46.51 -19.63
CA GLU A 213 74.23 47.69 -20.01
C GLU A 213 74.39 48.81 -18.95
N GLN A 214 73.70 48.77 -17.79
CA GLN A 214 73.41 50.01 -17.04
C GLN A 214 73.62 50.01 -15.51
N GLY A 215 74.53 49.19 -14.97
CA GLY A 215 74.80 49.20 -13.51
C GLY A 215 75.15 50.57 -12.92
N ALA A 216 75.92 51.39 -13.65
CA ALA A 216 76.28 52.75 -13.23
C ALA A 216 75.15 53.77 -13.45
N ALA A 217 74.42 53.68 -14.56
CA ALA A 217 73.28 54.57 -14.85
C ALA A 217 72.12 54.37 -13.87
N LEU A 218 71.81 53.11 -13.51
CA LEU A 218 70.80 52.79 -12.50
C LEU A 218 71.17 53.34 -11.11
N ASN A 219 72.44 53.25 -10.70
CA ASN A 219 72.89 53.82 -9.42
C ASN A 219 72.81 55.35 -9.40
N TRP A 220 73.14 56.00 -10.52
CA TRP A 220 73.00 57.45 -10.68
C TRP A 220 71.52 57.87 -10.58
N LEU A 221 70.62 57.15 -11.27
CA LEU A 221 69.17 57.38 -11.18
C LEU A 221 68.64 57.19 -9.75
N LYS A 222 69.06 56.13 -9.04
CA LYS A 222 68.71 55.90 -7.63
C LYS A 222 69.13 57.04 -6.71
N THR A 223 70.36 57.55 -6.89
CA THR A 223 70.90 58.65 -6.07
C THR A 223 70.08 59.94 -6.24
N ARG A 224 69.37 60.08 -7.36
CA ARG A 224 68.52 61.22 -7.69
C ARG A 224 67.01 60.92 -7.53
N GLY A 225 66.63 59.74 -7.04
CA GLY A 225 65.23 59.33 -6.86
C GLY A 225 64.46 59.08 -8.16
N LEU A 226 65.17 58.86 -9.27
CA LEU A 226 64.62 58.68 -10.62
C LEU A 226 64.65 57.21 -11.09
N ASP A 227 64.87 56.27 -10.17
CA ASP A 227 64.97 54.84 -10.50
C ASP A 227 63.63 54.19 -10.83
N SER A 228 62.53 54.77 -10.34
CA SER A 228 61.15 54.35 -10.61
C SER A 228 60.45 55.21 -11.67
N ALA A 229 61.16 56.18 -12.27
CA ALA A 229 60.58 57.05 -13.29
C ALA A 229 60.31 56.28 -14.59
N THR A 230 59.16 56.58 -15.20
CA THR A 230 58.65 55.92 -16.40
C THR A 230 59.61 56.07 -17.57
N ARG A 231 59.74 55.02 -18.38
CA ARG A 231 60.61 55.04 -19.55
C ARG A 231 59.89 55.54 -20.80
N VAL A 232 60.64 56.09 -21.75
CA VAL A 232 60.10 56.55 -23.03
C VAL A 232 59.33 55.43 -23.74
N GLY A 233 59.91 54.22 -23.82
CA GLY A 233 59.27 53.06 -24.45
C GLY A 233 57.96 52.60 -23.79
N GLU A 234 57.72 52.94 -22.52
CA GLU A 234 56.49 52.57 -21.79
C GLU A 234 55.31 53.50 -22.10
N VAL A 235 55.58 54.77 -22.43
CA VAL A 235 54.55 55.80 -22.75
C VAL A 235 54.29 55.88 -24.25
N LEU A 236 55.21 55.37 -25.06
CA LEU A 236 55.20 55.55 -26.50
C LEU A 236 54.23 54.55 -27.17
N THR A 237 53.24 55.08 -27.87
CA THR A 237 52.28 54.28 -28.65
C THR A 237 52.63 54.36 -30.13
N VAL A 238 52.89 53.21 -30.76
CA VAL A 238 53.25 53.11 -32.19
C VAL A 238 52.13 52.47 -33.00
N GLU A 239 51.93 52.95 -34.22
CA GLU A 239 51.06 52.29 -35.19
C GLU A 239 51.55 50.87 -35.50
N PRO A 240 50.67 49.84 -35.48
CA PRO A 240 51.07 48.45 -35.69
C PRO A 240 51.89 48.25 -36.98
N GLY A 241 53.00 47.53 -36.85
CA GLY A 241 53.95 47.26 -37.93
C GLY A 241 55.15 48.20 -37.94
N TRP A 242 55.06 49.40 -37.35
CA TRP A 242 56.15 50.39 -37.33
C TRP A 242 57.07 50.29 -36.11
N GLU A 243 56.83 49.34 -35.20
CA GLU A 243 57.57 49.21 -33.94
C GLU A 243 59.09 49.07 -34.17
N ASN A 244 59.50 48.27 -35.16
CA ASN A 244 60.92 48.08 -35.51
C ASN A 244 61.56 49.36 -36.07
N ALA A 245 60.81 50.12 -36.87
CA ALA A 245 61.26 51.39 -37.44
C ALA A 245 61.48 52.43 -36.35
N VAL A 246 60.55 52.52 -35.40
CA VAL A 246 60.63 53.45 -34.26
C VAL A 246 61.74 53.04 -33.30
N GLU A 247 61.85 51.76 -32.95
CA GLU A 247 62.91 51.24 -32.08
C GLU A 247 64.30 51.48 -32.69
N GLY A 248 64.46 51.23 -34.00
CA GLY A 248 65.70 51.50 -34.72
C GLY A 248 66.01 53.00 -34.90
N ALA A 249 64.98 53.85 -34.98
CA ALA A 249 65.13 55.30 -35.09
C ALA A 249 65.54 55.95 -33.75
N LEU A 250 64.91 55.53 -32.66
CA LEU A 250 65.17 56.05 -31.31
C LEU A 250 66.43 55.46 -30.69
N GLY A 251 66.78 54.21 -31.01
CA GLY A 251 67.92 53.53 -30.41
C GLY A 251 67.82 53.58 -28.88
N GLN A 252 68.90 53.99 -28.20
CA GLN A 252 68.95 54.08 -26.74
C GLN A 252 68.01 55.13 -26.13
N LEU A 253 67.49 56.07 -26.92
CA LEU A 253 66.53 57.05 -26.43
C LEU A 253 65.21 56.39 -25.98
N ILE A 254 64.91 55.19 -26.50
CA ILE A 254 63.72 54.43 -26.10
C ILE A 254 63.78 53.95 -24.65
N GLU A 255 64.98 53.77 -24.11
CA GLU A 255 65.25 53.43 -22.71
C GLU A 255 65.39 54.68 -21.82
N GLY A 256 65.19 55.87 -22.42
CA GLY A 256 65.30 57.15 -21.73
C GLY A 256 64.30 57.29 -20.59
N VAL A 257 64.71 58.01 -19.54
CA VAL A 257 63.88 58.29 -18.37
C VAL A 257 63.10 59.57 -18.59
N LEU A 258 61.80 59.53 -18.32
CA LEU A 258 60.97 60.73 -18.35
C LEU A 258 61.19 61.56 -17.08
N VAL A 259 61.55 62.84 -17.27
CA VAL A 259 61.81 63.81 -16.19
C VAL A 259 61.28 65.17 -16.61
N ASP A 260 60.58 65.89 -15.72
CA ASP A 260 59.90 67.15 -16.06
C ASP A 260 60.82 68.23 -16.64
N ALA A 261 62.05 68.35 -16.12
CA ALA A 261 63.03 69.34 -16.56
C ALA A 261 64.40 68.66 -16.80
N PRO A 262 64.60 67.96 -17.93
CA PRO A 262 65.86 67.26 -18.21
C PRO A 262 67.05 68.23 -18.28
N GLU A 263 66.84 69.46 -18.74
CA GLU A 263 67.84 70.51 -18.78
C GLU A 263 68.35 70.93 -17.39
N ALA A 264 67.53 70.80 -16.34
CA ALA A 264 67.93 71.12 -14.97
C ALA A 264 68.96 70.12 -14.41
N LEU A 265 69.13 68.96 -15.05
CA LEU A 265 70.04 67.91 -14.63
C LEU A 265 71.35 67.89 -15.43
N VAL A 266 71.56 68.83 -16.38
CA VAL A 266 72.72 68.84 -17.28
C VAL A 266 74.06 68.87 -16.51
N GLU A 267 74.17 69.68 -15.47
CA GLU A 267 75.39 69.74 -14.65
C GLU A 267 75.63 68.43 -13.88
N ALA A 268 74.56 67.78 -13.43
CA ALA A 268 74.60 66.51 -12.70
C ALA A 268 75.00 65.32 -13.59
N VAL A 269 74.79 65.40 -14.91
CA VAL A 269 75.20 64.36 -15.86
C VAL A 269 76.73 64.21 -15.90
N ALA A 270 77.50 65.24 -15.52
CA ALA A 270 78.95 65.13 -15.41
C ALA A 270 79.41 64.07 -14.38
N GLU A 271 78.56 63.73 -13.41
CA GLU A 271 78.81 62.72 -12.37
C GLU A 271 78.52 61.28 -12.85
N LEU A 272 77.96 61.09 -14.05
CA LEU A 272 77.50 59.80 -14.59
C LEU A 272 78.65 58.87 -15.03
N GLY A 273 79.83 59.42 -15.30
CA GLY A 273 80.99 58.67 -15.81
C GLY A 273 80.77 58.11 -17.22
N ASP A 274 81.19 56.86 -17.47
CA ASP A 274 81.06 56.20 -18.78
C ASP A 274 79.67 55.59 -19.04
N ALA A 275 78.69 55.83 -18.14
CA ALA A 275 77.37 55.28 -18.29
C ALA A 275 76.56 56.02 -19.37
N ARG A 276 75.70 55.29 -20.07
CA ARG A 276 74.79 55.86 -21.08
C ARG A 276 73.44 56.14 -20.43
N LEU A 277 72.94 57.35 -20.61
CA LEU A 277 71.65 57.78 -20.10
C LEU A 277 71.01 58.76 -21.08
N ALA A 278 69.69 58.63 -21.25
CA ALA A 278 68.88 59.64 -21.91
C ALA A 278 67.80 60.13 -20.95
N LEU A 279 67.61 61.44 -20.88
CA LEU A 279 66.56 62.10 -20.11
C LEU A 279 65.65 62.84 -21.09
N VAL A 280 64.34 62.67 -20.94
CA VAL A 280 63.35 63.20 -21.89
C VAL A 280 62.23 63.88 -21.12
N SER A 281 61.81 65.08 -21.55
CA SER A 281 60.62 65.71 -20.97
C SER A 281 59.37 64.92 -21.33
N PRO A 282 58.44 64.68 -20.37
CA PRO A 282 57.17 64.00 -20.62
C PRO A 282 56.17 64.86 -21.40
N ASP A 283 56.46 66.14 -21.66
CA ASP A 283 55.54 67.07 -22.33
C ASP A 283 55.02 66.50 -23.65
N ALA A 284 53.70 66.46 -23.80
CA ALA A 284 53.03 66.12 -25.05
C ALA A 284 52.55 67.40 -25.75
N ASP A 285 52.56 67.38 -27.09
CA ASP A 285 52.05 68.46 -27.92
C ASP A 285 51.08 67.94 -29.00
N ASP A 286 50.15 68.78 -29.43
CA ASP A 286 49.21 68.47 -30.51
C ASP A 286 49.80 68.78 -31.91
N THR A 287 51.13 68.89 -32.00
CA THR A 287 51.80 69.18 -33.27
C THR A 287 51.50 68.09 -34.29
N VAL A 288 50.99 68.48 -35.45
CA VAL A 288 50.70 67.55 -36.56
C VAL A 288 51.91 67.50 -37.48
N TYR A 289 52.47 66.31 -37.64
CA TYR A 289 53.58 66.05 -38.57
C TYR A 289 53.05 65.54 -39.91
N ALA A 290 53.85 65.70 -40.97
CA ALA A 290 53.48 65.20 -42.29
C ALA A 290 53.20 63.68 -42.26
N PRO A 291 52.22 63.16 -43.01
CA PRO A 291 51.93 61.72 -43.05
C PRO A 291 53.11 60.85 -43.51
N THR A 292 54.03 61.46 -44.26
CA THR A 292 55.28 60.81 -44.70
C THR A 292 56.33 60.74 -43.61
N SER A 293 56.14 61.38 -42.46
CA SER A 293 57.07 61.36 -41.33
C SER A 293 56.77 60.21 -40.36
N LEU A 294 57.81 59.61 -39.80
CA LEU A 294 57.71 58.57 -38.76
C LEU A 294 57.05 59.14 -37.49
N ALA A 295 57.17 60.44 -37.23
CA ALA A 295 56.47 61.09 -36.13
C ALA A 295 54.94 61.01 -36.25
N SER A 296 54.38 60.81 -37.46
CA SER A 296 52.94 60.60 -37.67
C SER A 296 52.47 59.20 -37.24
N LYS A 297 53.40 58.25 -37.09
CA LYS A 297 53.17 56.86 -36.69
C LYS A 297 53.33 56.63 -35.18
N VAL A 298 53.59 57.71 -34.43
CA VAL A 298 53.92 57.65 -33.00
C VAL A 298 53.15 58.70 -32.21
N GLN A 299 52.55 58.26 -31.10
CA GLN A 299 52.04 59.12 -30.04
C GLN A 299 52.93 58.99 -28.81
N GLY A 300 53.16 60.11 -28.10
CA GLY A 300 54.08 60.16 -26.96
C GLY A 300 54.70 61.55 -26.79
N PRO A 301 55.78 61.68 -26.00
CA PRO A 301 56.37 62.97 -25.69
C PRO A 301 56.80 63.76 -26.93
N ALA A 302 56.52 65.06 -26.93
CA ALA A 302 56.82 66.01 -28.01
C ALA A 302 58.31 66.01 -28.38
N ALA A 303 59.20 65.85 -27.40
CA ALA A 303 60.64 65.73 -27.64
C ALA A 303 60.99 64.52 -28.53
N VAL A 304 60.34 63.37 -28.29
CA VAL A 304 60.56 62.14 -29.07
C VAL A 304 59.98 62.29 -30.48
N ARG A 305 58.75 62.81 -30.59
CA ARG A 305 58.09 63.06 -31.87
C ARG A 305 58.88 64.04 -32.75
N ARG A 306 59.47 65.09 -32.16
CA ARG A 306 60.35 66.04 -32.87
C ARG A 306 61.60 65.37 -33.46
N ILE A 307 62.20 64.41 -32.75
CA ILE A 307 63.36 63.65 -33.25
C ILE A 307 62.96 62.76 -34.43
N LEU A 308 61.78 62.16 -34.38
CA LEU A 308 61.24 61.33 -35.45
C LEU A 308 60.71 62.13 -36.66
N ALA A 309 60.55 63.45 -36.53
CA ALA A 309 59.92 64.31 -37.53
C ALA A 309 60.61 64.29 -38.89
N ARG A 310 61.95 64.20 -38.89
CA ARG A 310 62.80 64.22 -40.10
C ARG A 310 63.07 62.85 -40.70
N LEU A 311 62.47 61.79 -40.14
CA LEU A 311 62.54 60.46 -40.71
C LEU A 311 61.29 60.21 -41.53
N HIS A 312 61.45 60.00 -42.83
CA HIS A 312 60.35 59.64 -43.70
C HIS A 312 60.09 58.13 -43.68
N VAL A 313 58.83 57.74 -43.78
CA VAL A 313 58.42 56.33 -43.78
C VAL A 313 58.32 55.79 -45.20
N ALA A 314 58.76 54.55 -45.38
CA ALA A 314 58.54 53.75 -46.59
C ALA A 314 58.13 52.32 -46.19
N GLU A 315 57.25 51.68 -46.95
CA GLU A 315 56.81 50.31 -46.67
C GLU A 315 57.95 49.30 -46.90
N ASP A 316 58.77 49.51 -47.92
CA ASP A 316 59.90 48.64 -48.27
C ASP A 316 61.13 49.40 -48.82
N LEU A 317 62.19 48.65 -49.12
CA LEU A 317 63.44 49.20 -49.67
C LEU A 317 63.29 49.76 -51.09
N VAL A 318 62.31 49.30 -51.86
CA VAL A 318 62.06 49.77 -53.23
C VAL A 318 61.45 51.16 -53.18
N GLU A 319 60.42 51.35 -52.35
CA GLU A 319 59.80 52.64 -52.08
C GLU A 319 60.81 53.60 -51.44
N ALA A 320 61.61 53.13 -50.47
CA ALA A 320 62.63 53.96 -49.84
C ALA A 320 63.66 54.48 -50.85
N ARG A 321 64.07 53.66 -51.83
CA ARG A 321 64.97 54.11 -52.89
C ARG A 321 64.33 55.14 -53.82
N ALA A 322 63.06 55.01 -54.14
CA ALA A 322 62.34 55.96 -54.97
C ALA A 322 62.22 57.34 -54.29
N LEU A 323 61.91 57.35 -52.99
CA LEU A 323 61.78 58.56 -52.17
C LEU A 323 63.12 59.27 -51.92
N GLN A 324 64.23 58.54 -51.93
CA GLN A 324 65.57 59.09 -51.65
C GLN A 324 65.94 60.25 -52.58
N ALA A 325 65.47 60.24 -53.84
CA ALA A 325 65.78 61.27 -54.83
C ALA A 325 65.07 62.61 -54.58
N SER A 326 64.03 62.61 -53.74
CA SER A 326 63.20 63.79 -53.43
C SER A 326 63.46 64.39 -52.05
N LEU A 327 64.40 63.83 -51.29
CA LEU A 327 64.70 64.27 -49.93
C LEU A 327 65.67 65.45 -49.89
N GLY A 328 65.51 66.30 -48.87
CA GLY A 328 66.48 67.33 -48.53
C GLY A 328 67.76 66.77 -47.91
N ASP A 329 68.81 67.61 -47.85
CA ASP A 329 70.15 67.21 -47.40
C ASP A 329 70.20 66.65 -45.95
N ASP A 330 69.23 66.99 -45.11
CA ASP A 330 69.12 66.59 -43.69
C ASP A 330 68.01 65.56 -43.40
N GLU A 331 67.38 65.00 -44.42
CA GLU A 331 66.28 64.05 -44.29
C GLU A 331 66.74 62.59 -44.49
N SER A 332 66.07 61.65 -43.84
CA SER A 332 66.38 60.22 -44.00
C SER A 332 65.10 59.41 -44.06
N ILE A 333 65.15 58.22 -44.66
CA ILE A 333 64.02 57.30 -44.80
C ILE A 333 64.23 56.13 -43.84
N VAL A 334 63.16 55.61 -43.29
CA VAL A 334 63.11 54.36 -42.54
C VAL A 334 62.02 53.46 -43.10
N THR A 335 62.37 52.20 -43.36
CA THR A 335 61.42 51.17 -43.79
C THR A 335 60.68 50.58 -42.60
N ARG A 336 59.58 49.84 -42.84
CA ARG A 336 58.86 49.12 -41.78
C ARG A 336 59.75 48.12 -41.02
N SER A 337 60.71 47.50 -41.69
CA SER A 337 61.70 46.59 -41.08
C SER A 337 62.86 47.30 -40.36
N GLY A 338 62.93 48.63 -40.41
CA GLY A 338 63.91 49.44 -39.69
C GLY A 338 65.22 49.71 -40.44
N GLU A 339 65.30 49.40 -41.74
CA GLU A 339 66.42 49.87 -42.56
C GLU A 339 66.33 51.38 -42.76
N ARG A 340 67.48 52.07 -42.70
CA ARG A 340 67.56 53.53 -42.84
C ARG A 340 68.40 53.94 -44.03
N LEU A 341 67.94 54.94 -44.78
CA LEU A 341 68.61 55.45 -45.98
C LEU A 341 68.67 56.97 -45.94
N GLY A 342 69.80 57.55 -46.36
CA GLY A 342 69.95 59.01 -46.54
C GLY A 342 70.89 59.32 -47.69
N ALA A 343 71.20 60.60 -47.91
CA ALA A 343 72.14 61.00 -48.96
C ALA A 343 73.54 60.39 -48.70
N GLY A 344 73.95 59.43 -49.54
CA GLY A 344 75.28 58.81 -49.46
C GLY A 344 75.45 57.69 -48.43
N TRP A 345 74.38 57.22 -47.76
CA TRP A 345 74.49 56.15 -46.77
C TRP A 345 73.24 55.27 -46.65
N ILE A 346 73.46 54.02 -46.23
CA ILE A 346 72.42 53.06 -45.84
C ILE A 346 72.87 52.39 -44.55
N ARG A 347 71.95 52.28 -43.58
CA ARG A 347 72.19 51.62 -42.30
C ARG A 347 71.17 50.52 -42.09
N VAL A 348 71.66 49.34 -41.77
CA VAL A 348 70.84 48.18 -41.42
C VAL A 348 71.22 47.75 -40.01
N LEU A 349 70.28 47.82 -39.07
CA LEU A 349 70.46 47.34 -37.71
C LEU A 349 69.71 46.02 -37.56
N ARG A 350 70.44 44.91 -37.60
CA ARG A 350 69.93 43.59 -37.22
C ARG A 350 70.43 43.31 -35.81
N SER A 351 69.70 43.75 -34.79
CA SER A 351 70.01 43.35 -33.41
C SER A 351 69.63 41.89 -33.23
N GLY A 352 70.47 41.10 -32.56
CA GLY A 352 70.11 39.73 -32.17
C GLY A 352 68.87 39.72 -31.26
N ALA A 353 68.18 38.59 -31.18
CA ALA A 353 66.87 38.40 -30.53
C ALA A 353 66.72 38.96 -29.09
N ALA A 354 67.81 39.29 -28.39
CA ALA A 354 67.78 39.89 -27.05
C ALA A 354 67.57 41.42 -27.02
N LYS A 355 67.86 42.14 -28.11
CA LYS A 355 67.84 43.63 -28.18
C LYS A 355 66.82 44.18 -29.19
N GLN A 356 65.93 43.35 -29.71
CA GLN A 356 64.97 43.72 -30.74
C GLN A 356 63.56 43.41 -30.20
N GLY A 357 62.63 44.36 -30.32
CA GLY A 357 61.23 44.18 -29.92
C GLY A 357 60.96 44.58 -28.47
N ALA A 358 61.62 45.61 -27.94
CA ALA A 358 61.26 46.18 -26.64
C ALA A 358 59.82 46.73 -26.66
N LEU A 359 59.43 47.43 -27.73
CA LEU A 359 58.07 47.95 -27.90
C LEU A 359 57.02 46.85 -28.12
N LEU A 360 57.36 45.83 -28.91
CA LEU A 360 56.47 44.69 -29.15
C LEU A 360 56.22 43.90 -27.85
N ARG A 361 57.26 43.69 -27.05
CA ARG A 361 57.13 43.04 -25.72
C ARG A 361 56.34 43.89 -24.74
N GLU A 362 56.57 45.21 -24.69
CA GLU A 362 55.81 46.12 -23.83
C GLU A 362 54.32 46.10 -24.17
N ARG A 363 53.97 46.15 -25.46
CA ARG A 363 52.59 45.99 -25.92
C ARG A 363 51.99 44.64 -25.52
N GLU A 364 52.75 43.56 -25.67
CA GLU A 364 52.30 42.22 -25.27
C GLU A 364 52.10 42.12 -23.74
N ILE A 365 52.97 42.73 -22.95
CA ILE A 365 52.84 42.85 -21.49
C ILE A 365 51.57 43.63 -21.11
N GLN A 366 51.32 44.76 -21.75
CA GLN A 366 50.11 45.57 -21.51
C GLN A 366 48.83 44.80 -21.87
N SER A 367 48.83 44.09 -23.00
CA SER A 367 47.72 43.21 -23.40
C SER A 367 47.50 42.10 -22.38
N LEU A 368 48.57 41.42 -21.94
CA LEU A 368 48.47 40.33 -20.95
C LEU A 368 47.97 40.82 -19.59
N ARG A 369 48.38 42.02 -19.15
CA ARG A 369 47.86 42.63 -17.92
C ARG A 369 46.34 42.87 -18.02
N ALA A 370 45.89 43.46 -19.12
CA ALA A 370 44.46 43.67 -19.36
C ALA A 370 43.67 42.34 -19.41
N ASP A 371 44.21 41.32 -20.09
CA ASP A 371 43.60 39.99 -20.17
C ASP A 371 43.52 39.32 -18.79
N ILE A 372 44.58 39.42 -17.97
CA ILE A 372 44.60 38.89 -16.60
C ILE A 372 43.55 39.58 -15.73
N ASP A 373 43.41 40.89 -15.83
CA ASP A 373 42.40 41.64 -15.07
C ASP A 373 40.98 41.23 -15.47
N ALA A 374 40.73 41.05 -16.77
CA ALA A 374 39.45 40.54 -17.27
C ALA A 374 39.15 39.11 -16.79
N LEU A 375 40.15 38.22 -16.85
CA LEU A 375 40.03 36.84 -16.36
C LEU A 375 39.80 36.79 -14.84
N GLN A 376 40.45 37.65 -14.06
CA GLN A 376 40.23 37.77 -12.61
C GLN A 376 38.83 38.30 -12.28
N ALA A 377 38.32 39.28 -13.05
CA ALA A 377 36.96 39.77 -12.89
C ALA A 377 35.94 38.65 -13.15
N ARG A 378 36.15 37.87 -14.23
CA ARG A 378 35.30 36.72 -14.56
C ARG A 378 35.37 35.62 -13.50
N GLU A 379 36.57 35.33 -12.98
CA GLU A 379 36.75 34.37 -11.87
C GLU A 379 35.91 34.75 -10.64
N ARG A 380 35.96 36.03 -10.23
CA ARG A 380 35.17 36.54 -9.08
C ARG A 380 33.66 36.44 -9.33
N GLU A 381 33.21 36.73 -10.54
CA GLU A 381 31.80 36.61 -10.94
C GLU A 381 31.33 35.14 -10.84
N LEU A 382 32.13 34.20 -11.35
CA LEU A 382 31.82 32.77 -11.31
C LEU A 382 31.83 32.23 -9.88
N ASP A 383 32.79 32.62 -9.03
CA ASP A 383 32.82 32.23 -7.61
C ASP A 383 31.59 32.76 -6.84
N ALA A 384 31.18 34.02 -7.09
CA ALA A 384 29.97 34.59 -6.51
C ALA A 384 28.71 33.84 -7.00
N GLY A 385 28.64 33.52 -8.29
CA GLY A 385 27.56 32.73 -8.87
C GLY A 385 27.47 31.33 -8.27
N LEU A 386 28.61 30.64 -8.07
CA LEU A 386 28.66 29.32 -7.45
C LEU A 386 28.19 29.33 -5.99
N THR A 387 28.49 30.40 -5.25
CA THR A 387 27.97 30.59 -3.89
C THR A 387 26.45 30.69 -3.90
N GLN A 388 25.87 31.54 -4.76
CA GLN A 388 24.41 31.63 -4.90
C GLN A 388 23.76 30.32 -5.37
N MET A 389 24.43 29.57 -6.25
CA MET A 389 23.94 28.26 -6.71
C MET A 389 23.93 27.22 -5.59
N ARG A 390 24.89 27.25 -4.66
CA ARG A 390 24.86 26.37 -3.47
C ARG A 390 23.64 26.64 -2.61
N ASP A 391 23.31 27.91 -2.36
CA ASP A 391 22.13 28.27 -1.57
C ASP A 391 20.83 27.86 -2.26
N ARG A 392 20.72 28.06 -3.58
CA ARG A 392 19.58 27.61 -4.38
C ARG A 392 19.44 26.10 -4.39
N LEU A 393 20.55 25.37 -4.50
CA LEU A 393 20.55 23.91 -4.48
C LEU A 393 20.09 23.40 -3.11
N LEU A 394 20.61 23.95 -2.01
CA LEU A 394 20.19 23.59 -0.66
C LEU A 394 18.68 23.82 -0.45
N ALA A 395 18.16 24.97 -0.89
CA ALA A 395 16.73 25.27 -0.80
C ALA A 395 15.88 24.30 -1.66
N ALA A 396 16.33 23.97 -2.86
CA ALA A 396 15.65 23.00 -3.73
C ALA A 396 15.69 21.58 -3.15
N GLU A 397 16.79 21.17 -2.52
CA GLU A 397 16.92 19.89 -1.83
C GLU A 397 15.98 19.79 -0.62
N GLN A 398 15.89 20.83 0.20
CA GLN A 398 14.92 20.90 1.31
C GLN A 398 13.49 20.78 0.78
N GLN A 399 13.15 21.52 -0.27
CA GLN A 399 11.84 21.45 -0.92
C GLN A 399 11.53 20.04 -1.47
N ARG A 400 12.52 19.33 -2.01
CA ARG A 400 12.38 17.94 -2.48
C ARG A 400 12.15 17.00 -1.30
N GLU A 401 12.88 17.16 -0.20
CA GLU A 401 12.68 16.35 1.01
C GLU A 401 11.31 16.55 1.65
N ASP A 402 10.84 17.79 1.76
CA ASP A 402 9.52 18.09 2.31
C ASP A 402 8.39 17.50 1.44
N ALA A 403 8.53 17.57 0.11
CA ALA A 403 7.60 16.92 -0.81
C ALA A 403 7.62 15.38 -0.63
N GLN A 404 8.80 14.79 -0.44
CA GLN A 404 8.93 13.35 -0.21
C GLN A 404 8.30 12.92 1.13
N ARG A 405 8.48 13.69 2.20
CA ARG A 405 7.84 13.45 3.50
C ARG A 405 6.32 13.56 3.41
N THR A 406 5.83 14.59 2.72
CA THR A 406 4.38 14.78 2.51
C THR A 406 3.78 13.62 1.73
N LEU A 407 4.43 13.17 0.66
CA LEU A 407 4.02 12.00 -0.12
C LEU A 407 3.98 10.72 0.73
N TYR A 408 5.00 10.50 1.57
CA TYR A 408 5.04 9.34 2.47
C TYR A 408 3.88 9.33 3.47
N MET A 409 3.57 10.48 4.08
CA MET A 409 2.45 10.62 5.02
C MET A 409 1.10 10.40 4.32
N ALA A 410 0.94 10.91 3.10
CA ALA A 410 -0.24 10.67 2.28
C ALA A 410 -0.42 9.18 1.94
N HIS A 411 0.66 8.48 1.57
CA HIS A 411 0.62 7.03 1.30
C HIS A 411 0.18 6.22 2.51
N ARG A 412 0.67 6.59 3.70
CA ARG A 412 0.25 5.96 4.95
C ARG A 412 -1.23 6.19 5.22
N SER A 413 -1.71 7.42 5.05
CA SER A 413 -3.15 7.77 5.23
C SER A 413 -4.05 6.97 4.29
N VAL A 414 -3.69 6.88 3.00
CA VAL A 414 -4.46 6.09 2.02
C VAL A 414 -4.47 4.60 2.40
N SER A 415 -3.34 4.06 2.87
CA SER A 415 -3.26 2.67 3.30
C SER A 415 -4.13 2.40 4.55
N GLU A 416 -4.20 3.35 5.48
CA GLU A 416 -5.08 3.27 6.65
C GLU A 416 -6.56 3.32 6.24
N LEU A 417 -6.93 4.25 5.35
CA LEU A 417 -8.28 4.32 4.80
C LEU A 417 -8.67 3.04 4.04
N ALA A 418 -7.76 2.45 3.26
CA ALA A 418 -8.01 1.19 2.58
C ALA A 418 -8.31 0.05 3.58
N GLY A 419 -7.58 0.00 4.71
CA GLY A 419 -7.84 -0.95 5.80
C GLY A 419 -9.20 -0.72 6.47
N GLN A 420 -9.56 0.54 6.72
CA GLN A 420 -10.88 0.91 7.27
C GLN A 420 -12.01 0.54 6.30
N LEU A 421 -11.81 0.80 5.01
CA LEU A 421 -12.76 0.47 3.95
C LEU A 421 -13.00 -1.04 3.87
N GLN A 422 -11.93 -1.85 3.88
CA GLN A 422 -12.05 -3.31 3.89
C GLN A 422 -12.78 -3.83 5.13
N SER A 423 -12.50 -3.25 6.32
CA SER A 423 -13.20 -3.62 7.56
C SER A 423 -14.69 -3.29 7.49
N GLN A 424 -15.06 -2.11 7.00
CA GLN A 424 -16.46 -1.70 6.86
C GLN A 424 -17.19 -2.50 5.78
N GLN A 425 -16.53 -2.80 4.66
CA GLN A 425 -17.07 -3.70 3.65
C GLN A 425 -17.41 -5.06 4.25
N GLY A 426 -16.50 -5.65 5.02
CA GLY A 426 -16.73 -6.94 5.69
C GLY A 426 -17.89 -6.89 6.69
N ARG A 427 -18.06 -5.78 7.43
CA ARG A 427 -19.21 -5.57 8.32
C ARG A 427 -20.52 -5.48 7.54
N LEU A 428 -20.53 -4.73 6.44
CA LEU A 428 -21.70 -4.56 5.57
C LEU A 428 -22.11 -5.90 4.94
N GLU A 429 -21.16 -6.65 4.39
CA GLU A 429 -21.39 -7.98 3.82
C GLU A 429 -21.88 -8.98 4.87
N SER A 430 -21.30 -8.97 6.07
CA SER A 430 -21.74 -9.82 7.19
C SER A 430 -23.17 -9.48 7.64
N ALA A 431 -23.50 -8.20 7.75
CA ALA A 431 -24.85 -7.75 8.10
C ALA A 431 -25.88 -8.16 7.03
N ARG A 432 -25.57 -7.95 5.74
CA ARG A 432 -26.40 -8.39 4.61
C ARG A 432 -26.61 -9.90 4.60
N GLY A 433 -25.54 -10.68 4.75
CA GLY A 433 -25.63 -12.14 4.82
C GLY A 433 -26.38 -12.64 6.06
N ARG A 434 -26.31 -11.93 7.19
CA ARG A 434 -27.11 -12.27 8.37
C ARG A 434 -28.59 -11.98 8.14
N ILE A 435 -28.91 -10.87 7.50
CA ILE A 435 -30.29 -10.52 7.12
C ILE A 435 -30.91 -11.56 6.21
N GLU A 436 -30.20 -11.98 5.15
CA GLU A 436 -30.69 -13.01 4.23
C GLU A 436 -30.99 -14.32 4.95
N LYS A 437 -30.10 -14.75 5.85
CA LYS A 437 -30.32 -15.95 6.70
C LYS A 437 -31.54 -15.78 7.62
N ILE A 438 -31.68 -14.62 8.26
CA ILE A 438 -32.84 -14.34 9.11
C ILE A 438 -34.13 -14.38 8.27
N GLU A 439 -34.15 -13.79 7.09
CA GLU A 439 -35.32 -13.78 6.20
C GLU A 439 -35.71 -15.18 5.74
N LEU A 440 -34.73 -16.03 5.42
CA LEU A 440 -34.95 -17.45 5.12
C LEU A 440 -35.51 -18.23 6.33
N GLU A 441 -34.91 -18.05 7.52
CA GLU A 441 -35.37 -18.67 8.76
C GLU A 441 -36.81 -18.22 9.10
N LEU A 442 -37.12 -16.93 8.96
CA LEU A 442 -38.45 -16.36 9.19
C LEU A 442 -39.50 -16.95 8.24
N ALA A 443 -39.17 -17.11 6.95
CA ALA A 443 -40.08 -17.73 5.98
C ALA A 443 -40.38 -19.20 6.32
N GLN A 444 -39.37 -19.96 6.76
CA GLN A 444 -39.55 -21.35 7.19
C GLN A 444 -40.40 -21.45 8.47
N LEU A 445 -40.17 -20.55 9.44
CA LEU A 445 -40.96 -20.49 10.68
C LEU A 445 -42.40 -20.11 10.40
N ALA A 446 -42.65 -19.18 9.47
CA ALA A 446 -44.01 -18.80 9.06
C ALA A 446 -44.78 -20.00 8.49
N SER A 447 -44.15 -20.78 7.60
CA SER A 447 -44.73 -22.01 7.06
C SER A 447 -45.00 -23.07 8.14
N THR A 448 -44.07 -23.24 9.08
CA THR A 448 -44.20 -24.17 10.21
C THR A 448 -45.35 -23.77 11.14
N LEU A 449 -45.48 -22.47 11.43
CA LEU A 449 -46.56 -21.90 12.23
C LEU A 449 -47.92 -22.11 11.57
N GLU A 450 -48.03 -21.85 10.27
CA GLU A 450 -49.29 -22.06 9.53
C GLU A 450 -49.69 -23.53 9.56
N THR A 451 -48.76 -24.42 9.23
CA THR A 451 -48.99 -25.89 9.23
C THR A 451 -49.39 -26.38 10.62
N SER A 452 -48.70 -25.94 11.67
CA SER A 452 -48.98 -26.35 13.06
C SER A 452 -50.35 -25.84 13.53
N ARG A 453 -50.71 -24.61 13.18
CA ARG A 453 -52.04 -24.02 13.48
C ARG A 453 -53.16 -24.72 12.74
N GLU A 454 -52.97 -25.05 11.46
CA GLU A 454 -53.95 -25.78 10.66
C GLU A 454 -54.18 -27.19 11.22
N GLN A 455 -53.10 -27.95 11.45
CA GLN A 455 -53.19 -29.28 12.07
C GLN A 455 -53.80 -29.23 13.48
N GLY A 456 -53.52 -28.17 14.25
CA GLY A 456 -54.10 -27.97 15.58
C GLY A 456 -55.59 -27.65 15.54
N ARG A 457 -56.06 -26.89 14.53
CA ARG A 457 -57.49 -26.66 14.30
C ARG A 457 -58.19 -27.96 13.90
N ASP A 458 -57.60 -28.73 12.98
CA ASP A 458 -58.15 -30.02 12.54
C ASP A 458 -58.25 -31.00 13.71
N ALA A 459 -57.21 -31.15 14.53
CA ALA A 459 -57.20 -32.03 15.69
C ALA A 459 -58.25 -31.64 16.75
N ARG A 460 -58.57 -30.34 16.88
CA ARG A 460 -59.64 -29.85 17.78
C ARG A 460 -61.05 -30.05 17.22
N SER A 461 -61.17 -30.21 15.91
CA SER A 461 -62.47 -30.39 15.23
C SER A 461 -62.96 -31.84 15.21
N ARG A 462 -62.04 -32.79 15.42
CA ARG A 462 -62.31 -34.23 15.55
C ARG A 462 -62.61 -34.58 17.00
#